data_AF-A0A444R353-F1
#
_entry.id   AF-A0A444R353-F1
#
_cell.length_a   1.000
_cell.length_b   1.000
_cell.length_c   1.000
_cell.angle_alpha   90.00
_cell.angle_beta   90.00
_cell.angle_gamma   90.00
#
_symmetry.space_group_name_H-M   'P 1'
#
loop_
_entity.id
_entity.type
_entity.pdbx_description
1 polymer ?
#
loop_
_entity_poly.entity_id
_entity_poly.type
_entity_poly.pdbx_seq_one_letter_code
_entity_poly.pdbx_strand_id
1 'polypeptide(L)'
;YVIDGDREYRQLEAQLHDANERNDGQAIATIHGKLDAIDAWSIRSRAASLLHGLGFSNEQLERPVSDFSGGWRMRLNLAQALICRSDLLLLDEPTNHLDLDAVIWLEKWLKSYQGTLILISHDRDFLDPIVDKIIHIEQQSMFEYTGNYSSFEVQRATRLAQQQAMYESQQERVAHLQSYIDRFRAKATKAKQAQSRIKMLERMELIAPAHVDNPFRFSFRAPESLPNPLLKMEKVSAGYGDRIILDSIKLNLVPGSRIGLLGRNGAGKSTLIKLLAGELAPVSGEIGLAKGIKLGYFAQHQLEYLRADESPIQHLARLAPQELEQKLRDYLGGFGFQGDKVTEETRRFSGGEKAR
;
A
#
# COMPACT_ATOMS: atom_id res chain seq x y z
N TYR A 1 -5.00 -10.34 -25.81
CA TYR A 1 -5.32 -9.64 -24.55
C TYR A 1 -4.59 -8.31 -24.40
N VAL A 2 -3.27 -8.28 -24.18
CA VAL A 2 -2.55 -7.01 -23.95
C VAL A 2 -2.70 -6.06 -25.13
N ILE A 3 -2.44 -6.54 -26.35
CA ILE A 3 -2.57 -5.75 -27.60
C ILE A 3 -3.98 -5.16 -27.77
N ASP A 4 -5.01 -5.78 -27.18
CA ASP A 4 -6.39 -5.27 -27.24
C ASP A 4 -6.58 -3.96 -26.48
N GLY A 5 -5.61 -3.56 -25.65
CA GLY A 5 -5.57 -2.24 -25.01
C GLY A 5 -5.38 -1.11 -26.01
N ASP A 6 -4.71 -1.37 -27.14
CA ASP A 6 -4.56 -0.39 -28.23
C ASP A 6 -5.78 -0.44 -29.15
N ARG A 7 -6.81 0.33 -28.76
CA ARG A 7 -8.10 0.36 -29.47
C ARG A 7 -7.97 0.88 -30.90
N GLU A 8 -7.11 1.87 -31.11
CA GLU A 8 -6.86 2.44 -32.44
C GLU A 8 -6.21 1.40 -33.36
N TYR A 9 -5.22 0.64 -32.86
CA TYR A 9 -4.64 -0.48 -33.62
C TYR A 9 -5.70 -1.51 -34.00
N ARG A 10 -6.57 -1.94 -33.06
CA ARG A 10 -7.64 -2.91 -33.34
C ARG A 10 -8.68 -2.38 -34.34
N GLN A 11 -9.01 -1.09 -34.27
CA GLN A 11 -9.88 -0.46 -35.25
C GLN A 11 -9.27 -0.46 -36.65
N LEU A 12 -7.98 -0.11 -36.79
CA LEU A 12 -7.28 -0.13 -38.07
C LEU A 12 -7.10 -1.55 -38.61
N GLU A 13 -6.86 -2.53 -37.75
CA GLU A 13 -6.78 -3.94 -38.15
C GLU A 13 -8.12 -4.47 -38.69
N ALA A 14 -9.23 -4.14 -38.04
CA ALA A 14 -10.58 -4.49 -38.52
C ALA A 14 -10.90 -3.78 -39.85
N GLN A 15 -10.58 -2.47 -39.96
CA GLN A 15 -10.76 -1.73 -41.21
C GLN A 15 -9.92 -2.30 -42.35
N LEU A 16 -8.70 -2.75 -42.06
CA LEU A 16 -7.81 -3.37 -43.05
C LEU A 16 -8.40 -4.71 -43.53
N HIS A 17 -8.94 -5.52 -42.61
CA HIS A 17 -9.58 -6.78 -42.96
C HIS A 17 -10.77 -6.55 -43.91
N ASP A 18 -11.68 -5.64 -43.53
CA ASP A 18 -12.82 -5.22 -44.34
C ASP A 18 -12.43 -4.69 -45.73
N ALA A 19 -11.36 -3.89 -45.81
CA ALA A 19 -10.87 -3.33 -47.07
C ALA A 19 -10.28 -4.42 -47.99
N ASN A 20 -9.64 -5.44 -47.40
CA ASN A 20 -9.16 -6.62 -48.13
C ASN A 20 -10.32 -7.46 -48.66
N GLU A 21 -11.37 -7.69 -47.87
CA GLU A 21 -12.56 -8.43 -48.33
C GLU A 21 -13.27 -7.72 -49.50
N ARG A 22 -13.30 -6.39 -49.47
CA ARG A 22 -13.85 -5.55 -50.55
C ARG A 22 -12.89 -5.31 -51.71
N ASN A 23 -11.64 -5.77 -51.58
CA ASN A 23 -10.57 -5.59 -52.55
C ASN A 23 -10.31 -4.11 -52.93
N ASP A 24 -10.48 -3.20 -51.96
CA ASP A 24 -10.31 -1.76 -52.14
C ASP A 24 -8.85 -1.34 -51.90
N GLY A 25 -8.07 -1.29 -52.97
CA GLY A 25 -6.65 -0.96 -52.92
C GLY A 25 -6.33 0.43 -52.36
N GLN A 26 -7.23 1.41 -52.53
CA GLN A 26 -7.01 2.78 -52.02
C GLN A 26 -7.22 2.84 -50.51
N ALA A 27 -8.26 2.18 -50.00
CA ALA A 27 -8.50 2.04 -48.57
C ALA A 27 -7.36 1.27 -47.88
N ILE A 28 -6.91 0.16 -48.48
CA ILE A 28 -5.77 -0.64 -48.00
C ILE A 28 -4.52 0.24 -47.86
N ALA A 29 -4.14 0.98 -48.91
CA ALA A 29 -2.95 1.85 -48.88
C ALA A 29 -3.05 2.94 -47.79
N THR A 30 -4.23 3.56 -47.64
CA THR A 30 -4.46 4.59 -46.63
C THR A 30 -4.34 4.02 -45.21
N ILE A 31 -4.89 2.83 -44.96
CA ILE A 31 -4.84 2.18 -43.65
C ILE A 31 -3.41 1.73 -43.32
N HIS A 32 -2.66 1.20 -44.29
CA HIS A 32 -1.24 0.89 -44.10
C HIS A 32 -0.43 2.11 -43.68
N GLY A 33 -0.64 3.28 -44.30
CA GLY A 33 0.01 4.52 -43.87
C GLY A 33 -0.33 4.93 -42.44
N LYS A 34 -1.58 4.70 -42.00
CA LYS A 34 -1.97 4.93 -40.59
C LYS A 34 -1.33 3.92 -39.64
N LEU A 35 -1.25 2.65 -40.03
CA LEU A 35 -0.59 1.60 -39.25
C LEU A 35 0.92 1.86 -39.10
N ASP A 36 1.58 2.36 -40.15
CA ASP A 36 2.97 2.81 -40.10
C ASP A 36 3.16 3.97 -39.12
N ALA A 37 2.27 4.97 -39.18
CA ALA A 37 2.35 6.16 -38.31
C ALA A 37 2.25 5.84 -36.81
N ILE A 38 1.66 4.69 -36.44
CA ILE A 38 1.50 4.25 -35.05
C ILE A 38 2.45 3.11 -34.64
N ASP A 39 3.45 2.81 -35.49
CA ASP A 39 4.40 1.72 -35.33
C ASP A 39 3.70 0.36 -35.07
N ALA A 40 2.62 0.09 -35.80
CA ALA A 40 1.78 -1.09 -35.61
C ALA A 40 2.56 -2.41 -35.75
N TRP A 41 3.55 -2.47 -36.64
CA TRP A 41 4.36 -3.67 -36.87
C TRP A 41 5.21 -4.08 -35.67
N SER A 42 5.56 -3.12 -34.81
CA SER A 42 6.33 -3.37 -33.59
C SER A 42 5.46 -3.80 -32.40
N ILE A 43 4.12 -3.75 -32.51
CA ILE A 43 3.21 -3.89 -31.36
C ILE A 43 3.37 -5.24 -30.64
N ARG A 44 3.63 -6.32 -31.38
CA ARG A 44 3.89 -7.65 -30.79
C ARG A 44 5.17 -7.67 -29.98
N SER A 45 6.25 -7.08 -30.50
CA SER A 45 7.53 -6.98 -29.81
C SER A 45 7.44 -6.07 -28.57
N ARG A 46 6.74 -4.93 -28.69
CA ARG A 46 6.46 -4.02 -27.57
C ARG A 46 5.65 -4.73 -26.48
N ALA A 47 4.57 -5.42 -26.83
CA ALA A 47 3.74 -6.16 -25.89
C ALA A 47 4.52 -7.29 -25.20
N ALA A 48 5.34 -8.04 -25.93
CA ALA A 48 6.20 -9.08 -25.36
C ALA A 48 7.25 -8.49 -24.40
N SER A 49 7.87 -7.37 -24.76
CA SER A 49 8.86 -6.68 -23.90
C SER A 49 8.22 -6.16 -22.61
N LEU A 50 7.02 -5.62 -22.71
CA LEU A 50 6.21 -5.15 -21.58
C LEU A 50 5.86 -6.31 -20.64
N LEU A 51 5.33 -7.40 -21.20
CA LEU A 51 5.00 -8.61 -20.43
C LEU A 51 6.25 -9.22 -19.78
N HIS A 52 7.37 -9.29 -20.48
CA HIS A 52 8.61 -9.78 -19.91
C HIS A 52 9.07 -8.91 -18.72
N GLY A 53 8.98 -7.59 -18.84
CA GLY A 53 9.27 -6.64 -17.77
C GLY A 53 8.39 -6.80 -16.53
N LEU A 54 7.12 -7.16 -16.73
CA LEU A 54 6.18 -7.52 -15.66
C LEU A 54 6.34 -8.96 -15.16
N GLY A 55 7.36 -9.68 -15.64
CA GLY A 55 7.75 -10.99 -15.14
C GLY A 55 7.10 -12.18 -15.82
N PHE A 56 6.45 -12.03 -16.98
CA PHE A 56 5.95 -13.16 -17.78
C PHE A 56 7.09 -13.86 -18.54
N SER A 57 7.02 -15.19 -18.67
CA SER A 57 7.91 -15.95 -19.53
C SER A 57 7.40 -16.02 -20.97
N ASN A 58 8.26 -16.38 -21.93
CA ASN A 58 7.87 -16.51 -23.33
C ASN A 58 6.75 -17.55 -23.53
N GLU A 59 6.79 -18.66 -22.80
CA GLU A 59 5.74 -19.69 -22.84
C GLU A 59 4.39 -19.21 -22.31
N GLN A 60 4.38 -18.17 -21.46
CA GLN A 60 3.16 -17.60 -20.90
C GLN A 60 2.49 -16.61 -21.86
N LEU A 61 3.19 -16.09 -22.86
CA LEU A 61 2.66 -15.07 -23.78
C LEU A 61 1.47 -15.57 -24.60
N GLU A 62 1.45 -16.85 -24.94
CA GLU A 62 0.40 -17.49 -25.74
C GLU A 62 -0.67 -18.20 -24.89
N ARG A 63 -0.54 -18.19 -23.56
CA ARG A 63 -1.51 -18.86 -22.67
C ARG A 63 -2.81 -18.04 -22.56
N PRO A 64 -3.97 -18.69 -22.46
CA PRO A 64 -5.23 -17.98 -22.27
C PRO A 64 -5.29 -17.31 -20.90
N VAL A 65 -5.99 -16.17 -20.84
CA VAL A 65 -6.12 -15.35 -19.61
C VAL A 65 -6.74 -16.14 -18.44
N SER A 66 -7.56 -17.15 -18.75
CA SER A 66 -8.19 -18.06 -17.78
C SER A 66 -7.18 -18.77 -16.89
N ASP A 67 -6.00 -19.09 -17.41
CA ASP A 67 -5.00 -19.93 -16.74
C ASP A 67 -4.18 -19.16 -15.71
N PHE A 68 -4.28 -17.84 -15.71
CA PHE A 68 -3.57 -16.97 -14.78
C PHE A 68 -4.37 -16.75 -13.49
N SER A 69 -3.67 -16.75 -12.35
CA SER A 69 -4.26 -16.38 -11.07
C SER A 69 -4.59 -14.89 -11.00
N GLY A 70 -5.37 -14.46 -9.99
CA GLY A 70 -5.80 -13.06 -9.85
C GLY A 70 -4.66 -12.04 -9.91
N GLY A 71 -3.54 -12.30 -9.23
CA GLY A 71 -2.36 -11.42 -9.26
C GLY A 71 -1.72 -11.31 -10.65
N TRP A 72 -1.65 -12.42 -11.40
CA TRP A 72 -1.15 -12.40 -12.77
C TRP A 72 -2.12 -11.69 -13.73
N ARG A 73 -3.44 -11.83 -13.51
CA ARG A 73 -4.46 -11.09 -14.28
C ARG A 73 -4.37 -9.59 -14.03
N MET A 74 -4.07 -9.15 -12.81
CA MET A 74 -3.80 -7.73 -12.54
C MET A 74 -2.59 -7.23 -13.33
N ARG A 75 -1.50 -8.01 -13.41
CA ARG A 75 -0.34 -7.66 -14.24
C ARG A 75 -0.69 -7.58 -15.73
N LEU A 76 -1.57 -8.47 -16.23
CA LEU A 76 -2.07 -8.38 -17.60
C LEU A 76 -2.90 -7.11 -17.85
N ASN A 77 -3.71 -6.70 -16.89
CA ASN A 77 -4.49 -5.46 -16.97
C ASN A 77 -3.57 -4.23 -16.95
N LEU A 78 -2.56 -4.23 -16.09
CA LEU A 78 -1.52 -3.20 -16.11
C LEU A 78 -0.83 -3.18 -17.47
N ALA A 79 -0.41 -4.33 -18.01
CA ALA A 79 0.21 -4.42 -19.33
C ALA A 79 -0.68 -3.84 -20.44
N GLN A 80 -1.97 -4.15 -20.38
CA GLN A 80 -2.97 -3.64 -21.33
C GLN A 80 -3.17 -2.12 -21.21
N ALA A 81 -3.09 -1.56 -20.00
CA ALA A 81 -3.14 -0.11 -19.80
C ALA A 81 -1.87 0.57 -20.33
N LEU A 82 -0.69 -0.01 -20.06
CA LEU A 82 0.61 0.56 -20.44
C LEU A 82 0.89 0.50 -21.95
N ILE A 83 0.32 -0.48 -22.68
CA ILE A 83 0.47 -0.53 -24.15
C ILE A 83 -0.40 0.51 -24.87
N CYS A 84 -1.44 1.02 -24.20
CA CYS A 84 -2.33 2.02 -24.76
C CYS A 84 -1.58 3.35 -24.95
N ARG A 85 -1.54 3.86 -26.19
CA ARG A 85 -1.06 5.21 -26.47
C ARG A 85 -1.99 6.20 -25.76
N SER A 86 -1.49 6.89 -24.75
CA SER A 86 -2.26 7.85 -23.96
C SER A 86 -1.47 9.13 -23.74
N ASP A 87 -2.19 10.25 -23.66
CA ASP A 87 -1.64 11.54 -23.23
C ASP A 87 -1.73 11.71 -21.70
N LEU A 88 -2.66 10.97 -21.07
CA LEU A 88 -2.90 10.93 -19.63
C LEU A 88 -3.05 9.47 -19.18
N LEU A 89 -2.14 9.03 -18.32
CA LEU A 89 -2.15 7.70 -17.73
C LEU A 89 -2.55 7.80 -16.27
N LEU A 90 -3.60 7.06 -15.88
CA LEU A 90 -4.12 6.98 -14.52
C LEU A 90 -3.82 5.59 -13.96
N LEU A 91 -3.07 5.51 -12.87
CA LEU A 91 -2.73 4.24 -12.22
C LEU A 91 -3.14 4.28 -10.74
N ASP A 92 -3.93 3.29 -10.34
CA ASP A 92 -4.37 3.09 -8.96
C ASP A 92 -3.66 1.89 -8.35
N GLU A 93 -2.74 2.15 -7.41
CA GLU A 93 -1.89 1.18 -6.72
C GLU A 93 -1.24 0.12 -7.65
N PRO A 94 -0.45 0.54 -8.67
CA PRO A 94 0.05 -0.38 -9.69
C PRO A 94 1.15 -1.33 -9.19
N THR A 95 1.76 -1.05 -8.03
CA THR A 95 2.77 -1.91 -7.40
C THR A 95 2.15 -3.10 -6.66
N ASN A 96 0.84 -3.09 -6.43
CA ASN A 96 0.15 -4.20 -5.79
C ASN A 96 0.35 -5.49 -6.60
N HIS A 97 0.70 -6.56 -5.89
CA HIS A 97 0.96 -7.88 -6.47
C HIS A 97 2.15 -7.95 -7.46
N LEU A 98 2.97 -6.89 -7.54
CA LEU A 98 4.27 -6.92 -8.21
C LEU A 98 5.36 -7.45 -7.26
N ASP A 99 6.32 -8.16 -7.84
CA ASP A 99 7.58 -8.49 -7.19
C ASP A 99 8.57 -7.35 -7.40
N LEU A 100 9.63 -7.29 -6.58
CA LEU A 100 10.61 -6.21 -6.59
C LEU A 100 11.16 -5.93 -8.00
N ASP A 101 11.49 -6.98 -8.75
CA ASP A 101 12.02 -6.84 -10.12
C ASP A 101 11.02 -6.14 -11.06
N ALA A 102 9.73 -6.50 -10.97
CA ALA A 102 8.68 -5.87 -11.77
C ALA A 102 8.38 -4.44 -11.32
N VAL A 103 8.48 -4.14 -10.02
CA VAL A 103 8.35 -2.76 -9.49
C VAL A 103 9.48 -1.88 -10.05
N ILE A 104 10.73 -2.34 -9.98
CA ILE A 104 11.89 -1.61 -10.51
C ILE A 104 11.76 -1.41 -12.03
N TRP A 105 11.28 -2.43 -12.75
CA TRP A 105 11.03 -2.30 -14.18
C TRP A 105 9.94 -1.26 -14.48
N LEU A 106 8.82 -1.32 -13.74
CA LEU A 106 7.70 -0.38 -13.90
C LEU A 106 8.13 1.05 -13.60
N GLU A 107 8.93 1.28 -12.55
CA GLU A 107 9.49 2.59 -12.22
C GLU A 107 10.28 3.17 -13.40
N LYS A 108 11.17 2.37 -13.99
CA LYS A 108 11.96 2.78 -15.17
C LYS A 108 11.07 3.07 -16.39
N TRP A 109 10.04 2.25 -16.60
CA TRP A 109 9.10 2.46 -17.69
C TRP A 109 8.33 3.78 -17.51
N LEU A 110 7.78 4.02 -16.31
CA LEU A 110 7.01 5.23 -16.00
C LEU A 110 7.86 6.50 -16.08
N LYS A 111 9.13 6.44 -15.67
CA LYS A 111 10.08 7.55 -15.86
C LYS A 111 10.29 7.95 -17.33
N SER A 112 10.16 7.00 -18.25
CA SER A 112 10.33 7.24 -19.69
C SER A 112 9.04 7.65 -20.40
N TYR A 113 7.91 7.56 -19.71
CA TYR A 113 6.61 7.91 -20.25
C TYR A 113 6.51 9.42 -20.51
N GLN A 114 6.09 9.80 -21.71
CA GLN A 114 6.10 11.20 -22.16
C GLN A 114 4.80 11.95 -21.85
N GLY A 115 3.72 11.22 -21.55
CA GLY A 115 2.43 11.81 -21.23
C GLY A 115 2.33 12.27 -19.77
N THR A 116 1.18 12.83 -19.41
CA THR A 116 0.84 13.15 -18.02
C THR A 116 0.55 11.86 -17.25
N LEU A 117 1.16 11.70 -16.08
CA LEU A 117 0.95 10.54 -15.21
C LEU A 117 0.25 11.00 -13.92
N ILE A 118 -0.88 10.37 -13.58
CA ILE A 118 -1.48 10.45 -12.24
C ILE A 118 -1.37 9.07 -11.62
N LEU A 119 -0.71 9.02 -10.47
CA LEU A 119 -0.38 7.80 -9.78
C LEU A 119 -0.87 7.87 -8.33
N ILE A 120 -1.65 6.88 -7.93
CA ILE A 120 -2.05 6.65 -6.53
C ILE A 120 -1.17 5.51 -6.01
N SER A 121 -0.39 5.76 -4.95
CA SER A 121 0.33 4.70 -4.26
C SER A 121 0.59 5.04 -2.79
N HIS A 122 0.66 4.00 -1.96
CA HIS A 122 1.20 4.07 -0.60
C HIS A 122 2.72 3.77 -0.53
N ASP A 123 3.36 3.39 -1.65
CA ASP A 123 4.78 3.07 -1.71
C ASP A 123 5.63 4.33 -1.94
N ARG A 124 6.34 4.72 -0.88
CA ARG A 124 7.18 5.93 -0.85
C ARG A 124 8.39 5.82 -1.77
N ASP A 125 9.04 4.66 -1.76
CA ASP A 125 10.27 4.41 -2.52
C ASP A 125 9.96 4.32 -4.00
N PHE A 126 8.75 3.88 -4.37
CA PHE A 126 8.28 3.89 -5.75
C PHE A 126 7.86 5.27 -6.24
N LEU A 127 7.17 6.08 -5.42
CA LEU A 127 6.71 7.42 -5.79
C LEU A 127 7.87 8.40 -5.97
N ASP A 128 8.80 8.44 -5.01
CA ASP A 128 9.87 9.43 -4.93
C ASP A 128 10.67 9.61 -6.25
N PRO A 129 11.07 8.55 -6.95
CA PRO A 129 11.83 8.70 -8.18
C PRO A 129 10.99 9.02 -9.44
N ILE A 130 9.65 8.92 -9.38
CA ILE A 130 8.76 9.05 -10.55
C ILE A 130 8.10 10.43 -10.60
N VAL A 131 7.65 10.93 -9.45
CA VAL A 131 6.75 12.09 -9.39
C VAL A 131 7.50 13.39 -9.12
N ASP A 132 7.00 14.48 -9.71
CA ASP A 132 7.49 15.84 -9.54
C ASP A 132 6.54 16.73 -8.71
N LYS A 133 5.33 16.23 -8.45
CA LYS A 133 4.30 16.87 -7.62
C LYS A 133 3.55 15.83 -6.80
N ILE A 134 3.18 16.19 -5.58
CA ILE A 134 2.36 15.39 -4.68
C ILE A 134 1.05 16.12 -4.40
N ILE A 135 -0.06 15.42 -4.63
CA ILE A 135 -1.39 15.84 -4.20
C ILE A 135 -1.74 15.04 -2.95
N HIS A 136 -1.73 15.69 -1.80
CA HIS A 136 -2.08 15.09 -0.51
C HIS A 136 -3.54 15.38 -0.18
N ILE A 137 -4.33 14.33 0.04
CA ILE A 137 -5.74 14.42 0.41
C ILE A 137 -5.87 14.14 1.91
N GLU A 138 -6.29 15.15 2.67
CA GLU A 138 -6.43 15.09 4.13
C GLU A 138 -7.63 15.92 4.56
N GLN A 139 -8.44 15.43 5.51
CA GLN A 139 -9.62 16.14 6.03
C GLN A 139 -10.58 16.65 4.92
N GLN A 140 -10.87 15.80 3.94
CA GLN A 140 -11.71 16.13 2.77
C GLN A 140 -11.20 17.33 1.95
N SER A 141 -9.93 17.70 2.13
CA SER A 141 -9.25 18.80 1.44
C SER A 141 -8.07 18.26 0.63
N MET A 142 -7.65 19.02 -0.37
CA MET A 142 -6.55 18.67 -1.26
C MET A 142 -5.44 19.72 -1.16
N PHE A 143 -4.20 19.25 -0.95
CA PHE A 143 -3.03 20.10 -0.85
C PHE A 143 -1.98 19.67 -1.88
N GLU A 144 -1.57 20.61 -2.71
CA GLU A 144 -0.52 20.39 -3.70
C GLU A 144 0.84 20.77 -3.12
N TYR A 145 1.84 19.91 -3.34
CA TYR A 145 3.23 20.11 -2.97
C TYR A 145 4.11 19.88 -4.20
N THR A 146 5.04 20.80 -4.45
CA THR A 146 6.00 20.66 -5.55
C THR A 146 7.23 19.88 -5.07
N GLY A 147 7.70 18.96 -5.90
CA GLY A 147 8.84 18.08 -5.67
C GLY A 147 8.44 16.62 -5.46
N ASN A 148 9.43 15.79 -5.17
CA ASN A 148 9.25 14.36 -4.90
C ASN A 148 8.63 14.09 -3.53
N TYR A 149 8.37 12.81 -3.24
CA TYR A 149 7.74 12.38 -1.98
C TYR A 149 8.54 12.80 -0.74
N SER A 150 9.87 12.71 -0.77
CA SER A 150 10.76 13.13 0.31
C SER A 150 10.65 14.64 0.60
N SER A 151 10.58 15.46 -0.45
CA SER A 151 10.38 16.90 -0.30
C SER A 151 9.00 17.23 0.29
N PHE A 152 7.98 16.45 -0.08
CA PHE A 152 6.64 16.54 0.49
C PHE A 152 6.63 16.25 2.00
N GLU A 153 7.32 15.19 2.46
CA GLU A 153 7.39 14.89 3.90
C GLU A 153 8.00 16.05 4.71
N VAL A 154 9.06 16.67 4.20
CA VAL A 154 9.72 17.83 4.85
C VAL A 154 8.80 19.05 4.85
N GLN A 155 8.16 19.37 3.71
CA GLN A 155 7.23 20.49 3.60
C GLN A 155 6.03 20.31 4.53
N ARG A 156 5.45 19.11 4.58
CA ARG A 156 4.33 18.78 5.47
C ARG A 156 4.74 18.88 6.94
N ALA A 157 5.87 18.30 7.33
CA ALA A 157 6.37 18.39 8.71
C ALA A 157 6.59 19.85 9.15
N THR A 158 7.16 20.67 8.26
CA THR A 158 7.37 22.11 8.52
C THR A 158 6.04 22.85 8.70
N ARG A 159 5.07 22.61 7.81
CA ARG A 159 3.73 23.22 7.88
C ARG A 159 3.00 22.84 9.17
N LEU A 160 3.05 21.56 9.55
CA LEU A 160 2.43 21.08 10.79
C LEU A 160 3.09 21.71 12.02
N ALA A 161 4.43 21.80 12.04
CA ALA A 161 5.15 22.43 13.14
C ALA A 161 4.81 23.93 13.28
N GLN A 162 4.69 24.66 12.18
CA GLN A 162 4.28 26.07 12.18
C GLN A 162 2.83 26.24 12.68
N GLN A 163 1.90 25.42 12.20
CA GLN A 163 0.51 25.44 12.66
C GLN A 163 0.41 25.13 14.16
N GLN A 164 1.17 24.15 14.66
CA GLN A 164 1.20 23.80 16.07
C GLN A 164 1.73 24.97 16.92
N ALA A 165 2.83 25.61 16.52
CA ALA A 165 3.39 26.76 17.24
C ALA A 165 2.43 27.97 17.26
N MET A 166 1.73 28.22 16.15
CA MET A 166 0.69 29.26 16.08
C MET A 166 -0.49 28.95 16.99
N TYR A 167 -0.93 27.69 17.02
CA TYR A 167 -2.00 27.21 17.89
C TYR A 167 -1.63 27.37 19.37
N GLU A 168 -0.43 26.95 19.78
CA GLU A 168 0.06 27.10 21.15
C GLU A 168 0.14 28.57 21.58
N SER A 169 0.69 29.43 20.73
CA SER A 169 0.75 30.88 20.99
C SER A 169 -0.63 31.51 21.11
N GLN A 170 -1.60 31.05 20.31
CA GLN A 170 -2.99 31.49 20.40
C GLN A 170 -3.63 31.00 21.71
N GLN A 171 -3.42 29.75 22.10
CA GLN A 171 -3.93 29.21 23.36
C GLN A 171 -3.40 29.97 24.58
N GLU A 172 -2.09 30.28 24.63
CA GLU A 172 -1.51 31.08 25.70
C GLU A 172 -2.16 32.47 25.78
N ARG A 173 -2.39 33.10 24.62
CA ARG A 173 -3.04 34.41 24.53
C ARG A 173 -4.50 34.35 24.99
N VAL A 174 -5.22 33.31 24.59
CA VAL A 174 -6.60 33.06 25.03
C VAL A 174 -6.63 32.87 26.54
N ALA A 175 -5.80 31.98 27.09
CA ALA A 175 -5.70 31.72 28.53
C ALA A 175 -5.38 32.99 29.32
N HIS A 176 -4.46 33.83 28.83
CA HIS A 176 -4.13 35.10 29.45
C HIS A 176 -5.31 36.08 29.44
N LEU A 177 -6.02 36.24 28.31
CA LEU A 177 -7.21 37.08 28.22
C LEU A 177 -8.34 36.57 29.13
N GLN A 178 -8.57 35.26 29.16
CA GLN A 178 -9.55 34.59 30.03
C GLN A 178 -9.25 34.89 31.50
N SER A 179 -7.99 34.68 31.94
CA SER A 179 -7.57 34.91 33.32
C SER A 179 -7.79 36.36 33.78
N TYR A 180 -7.64 37.33 32.87
CA TYR A 180 -7.91 38.73 33.15
C TYR A 180 -9.41 39.01 33.26
N ILE A 181 -10.21 38.45 32.35
CA ILE A 181 -11.67 38.56 32.41
C ILE A 181 -12.16 38.00 33.74
N ASP A 182 -11.76 36.79 34.11
CA ASP A 182 -12.19 36.13 35.34
C ASP A 182 -11.83 36.93 36.59
N ARG A 183 -10.63 37.52 36.65
CA ARG A 183 -10.19 38.34 37.79
C ARG A 183 -10.91 39.69 37.92
N PHE A 184 -11.37 40.28 36.81
CA PHE A 184 -11.85 41.67 36.80
C PHE A 184 -13.31 41.84 36.37
N ARG A 185 -14.04 40.76 36.06
CA ARG A 185 -15.46 40.78 35.66
C ARG A 185 -16.38 41.41 36.71
N ALA A 186 -16.08 41.20 38.00
CA ALA A 186 -16.89 41.68 39.11
C ALA A 186 -16.50 43.08 39.64
N LYS A 187 -15.41 43.69 39.14
CA LYS A 187 -14.96 45.02 39.59
C LYS A 187 -15.47 46.12 38.65
N ALA A 188 -16.39 46.94 39.13
CA ALA A 188 -17.04 48.02 38.37
C ALA A 188 -16.04 48.98 37.66
N THR A 189 -14.89 49.25 38.27
CA THR A 189 -13.84 50.13 37.72
C THR A 189 -13.11 49.56 36.49
N LYS A 190 -13.10 48.23 36.30
CA LYS A 190 -12.43 47.57 35.16
C LYS A 190 -13.40 46.85 34.20
N ALA A 191 -14.70 46.99 34.42
CA ALA A 191 -15.74 46.34 33.62
C ALA A 191 -15.66 46.66 32.12
N LYS A 192 -15.38 47.92 31.73
CA LYS A 192 -15.20 48.31 30.32
C LYS A 192 -13.99 47.62 29.66
N GLN A 193 -12.88 47.46 30.39
CA GLN A 193 -11.69 46.77 29.88
C GLN A 193 -11.91 45.25 29.75
N ALA A 194 -12.62 44.65 30.71
CA ALA A 194 -13.03 43.25 30.62
C ALA A 194 -13.97 42.99 29.43
N GLN A 195 -14.98 43.84 29.23
CA GLN A 195 -15.88 43.76 28.06
C GLN A 195 -15.14 43.89 26.71
N SER A 196 -14.14 44.77 26.62
CA SER A 196 -13.32 44.89 25.40
C SER A 196 -12.58 43.60 25.08
N ARG A 197 -11.97 42.95 26.07
CA ARG A 197 -11.26 41.67 25.90
C ARG A 197 -12.18 40.49 25.58
N ILE A 198 -13.42 40.49 26.12
CA ILE A 198 -14.46 39.52 25.73
C ILE A 198 -14.76 39.65 24.23
N LYS A 199 -14.98 40.87 23.74
CA LYS A 199 -15.20 41.10 22.30
C LYS A 199 -14.00 40.74 21.43
N MET A 200 -12.78 40.89 21.96
CA MET A 200 -11.57 40.44 21.26
C MET A 200 -11.49 38.93 21.14
N LEU A 201 -11.85 38.19 22.19
CA LEU A 201 -11.93 36.72 22.16
C LEU A 201 -13.03 36.25 21.19
N GLU A 202 -14.22 36.86 21.24
CA GLU A 202 -15.33 36.52 20.33
C GLU A 202 -15.03 36.75 18.85
N ARG A 203 -14.13 37.70 18.54
CA ARG A 203 -13.71 38.01 17.17
C ARG A 203 -12.46 37.25 16.73
N MET A 204 -11.85 36.46 17.61
CA MET A 204 -10.64 35.73 17.29
C MET A 204 -10.99 34.47 16.50
N GLU A 205 -10.46 34.34 15.28
CA GLU A 205 -10.55 33.10 14.53
C GLU A 205 -9.70 32.02 15.20
N LEU A 206 -10.33 30.93 15.59
CA LEU A 206 -9.66 29.81 16.25
C LEU A 206 -8.87 29.01 15.23
N ILE A 207 -7.58 28.86 15.48
CA ILE A 207 -6.71 27.98 14.70
C ILE A 207 -7.01 26.55 15.17
N ALA A 208 -7.25 25.64 14.23
CA ALA A 208 -7.38 24.23 14.56
C ALA A 208 -6.00 23.64 14.91
N PRO A 209 -5.91 22.74 15.91
CA PRO A 209 -4.66 22.07 16.25
C PRO A 209 -4.11 21.32 15.03
N ALA A 210 -2.78 21.31 14.88
CA ALA A 210 -2.12 20.51 13.87
C ALA A 210 -2.24 19.03 14.26
N HIS A 211 -3.28 18.35 13.77
CA HIS A 211 -3.38 16.90 13.94
C HIS A 211 -2.33 16.25 13.06
N VAL A 212 -1.32 15.63 13.68
CA VAL A 212 -0.52 14.62 13.00
C VAL A 212 -1.36 13.36 12.98
N ASP A 213 -1.92 13.02 11.82
CA ASP A 213 -2.58 11.73 11.57
C ASP A 213 -1.54 10.59 11.64
N ASN A 214 -0.97 10.36 12.83
CA ASN A 214 -0.32 9.10 13.14
C ASN A 214 -1.17 8.41 14.20
N PRO A 215 -2.25 7.72 13.79
CA PRO A 215 -3.39 7.43 14.66
C PRO A 215 -3.10 6.38 15.74
N PHE A 216 -1.89 5.79 15.77
CA PHE A 216 -1.54 4.78 16.75
C PHE A 216 -0.02 4.55 16.88
N ARG A 217 0.41 4.05 18.04
CA ARG A 217 1.77 3.57 18.29
C ARG A 217 1.71 2.09 18.58
N PHE A 218 2.14 1.27 17.62
CA PHE A 218 2.29 -0.16 17.84
C PHE A 218 3.74 -0.48 18.21
N SER A 219 3.92 -1.43 19.12
CA SER A 219 5.22 -1.99 19.46
C SER A 219 5.05 -3.47 19.80
N PHE A 220 5.96 -4.31 19.32
CA PHE A 220 6.03 -5.70 19.75
C PHE A 220 6.60 -5.77 21.17
N ARG A 221 5.99 -6.59 22.02
CA ARG A 221 6.54 -6.87 23.36
C ARG A 221 7.87 -7.60 23.22
N ALA A 222 8.80 -7.31 24.15
CA ALA A 222 10.05 -8.06 24.22
C ALA A 222 9.74 -9.55 24.48
N PRO A 223 10.40 -10.47 23.77
CA PRO A 223 10.22 -11.91 23.99
C PRO A 223 10.76 -12.32 25.37
N GLU A 224 10.10 -13.29 26.00
CA GLU A 224 10.51 -13.84 27.31
C GLU A 224 11.86 -14.57 27.25
N SER A 225 12.18 -15.17 26.09
CA SER A 225 13.44 -15.88 25.85
C SER A 225 13.85 -15.80 24.39
N LEU A 226 15.16 -15.67 24.14
CA LEU A 226 15.77 -15.65 22.81
C LEU A 226 16.94 -16.64 22.77
N PRO A 227 16.65 -17.95 22.62
CA PRO A 227 17.69 -18.94 22.46
C PRO A 227 18.46 -18.72 21.15
N ASN A 228 19.73 -19.15 21.12
CA ASN A 228 20.58 -19.08 19.93
C ASN A 228 21.11 -20.49 19.60
N PRO A 229 20.80 -21.05 18.42
CA PRO A 229 19.97 -20.49 17.35
C PRO A 229 18.47 -20.55 17.65
N LEU A 230 17.67 -19.74 16.94
CA LEU A 230 16.21 -19.77 17.02
C LEU A 230 15.66 -20.96 16.22
N LEU A 231 16.11 -21.09 14.98
CA LEU A 231 15.68 -22.13 14.06
C LEU A 231 16.85 -22.55 13.19
N LYS A 232 17.00 -23.85 13.00
CA LYS A 232 18.01 -24.44 12.13
C LYS A 232 17.35 -25.39 11.14
N MET A 233 17.71 -25.27 9.87
CA MET A 233 17.27 -26.14 8.78
C MET A 233 18.50 -26.75 8.13
N GLU A 234 18.48 -28.07 7.94
CA GLU A 234 19.54 -28.80 7.23
C GLU A 234 18.90 -29.67 6.14
N LYS A 235 19.28 -29.40 4.89
CA LYS A 235 18.84 -30.12 3.67
C LYS A 235 17.32 -30.27 3.58
N VAL A 236 16.59 -29.21 3.92
CA VAL A 236 15.13 -29.27 3.94
C VAL A 236 14.56 -29.05 2.55
N SER A 237 13.65 -29.91 2.12
CA SER A 237 12.89 -29.72 0.88
C SER A 237 11.41 -29.50 1.20
N ALA A 238 10.76 -28.61 0.47
CA ALA A 238 9.37 -28.21 0.68
C ALA A 238 8.62 -28.10 -0.66
N GLY A 239 7.37 -28.57 -0.66
CA GLY A 239 6.56 -28.70 -1.86
C GLY A 239 5.10 -28.98 -1.53
N TYR A 240 4.29 -29.15 -2.56
CA TYR A 240 2.88 -29.54 -2.43
C TYR A 240 2.63 -30.78 -3.28
N GLY A 241 2.10 -31.83 -2.66
CA GLY A 241 2.00 -33.15 -3.31
C GLY A 241 3.37 -33.63 -3.76
N ASP A 242 3.47 -34.05 -5.02
CA ASP A 242 4.72 -34.54 -5.61
C ASP A 242 5.65 -33.43 -6.12
N ARG A 243 5.19 -32.17 -6.11
CA ARG A 243 5.97 -31.05 -6.65
C ARG A 243 6.82 -30.40 -5.57
N ILE A 244 8.13 -30.67 -5.61
CA ILE A 244 9.14 -29.95 -4.82
C ILE A 244 9.29 -28.53 -5.40
N ILE A 245 9.12 -27.51 -4.55
CA ILE A 245 9.27 -26.10 -4.91
C ILE A 245 10.63 -25.56 -4.44
N LEU A 246 11.01 -25.94 -3.23
CA LEU A 246 12.28 -25.57 -2.64
C LEU A 246 13.03 -26.86 -2.28
N ASP A 247 14.29 -26.94 -2.67
CA ASP A 247 15.10 -28.14 -2.45
C ASP A 247 16.38 -27.81 -1.68
N SER A 248 16.78 -28.73 -0.79
CA SER A 248 18.05 -28.68 -0.05
C SER A 248 18.33 -27.35 0.67
N ILE A 249 17.30 -26.77 1.30
CA ILE A 249 17.41 -25.51 2.05
C ILE A 249 18.29 -25.72 3.29
N LYS A 250 19.27 -24.83 3.46
CA LYS A 250 20.06 -24.69 4.69
C LYS A 250 19.91 -23.26 5.22
N LEU A 251 19.36 -23.13 6.41
CA LEU A 251 19.08 -21.84 7.03
C LEU A 251 19.35 -21.91 8.53
N ASN A 252 20.00 -20.89 9.08
CA ASN A 252 20.23 -20.76 10.52
C ASN A 252 19.78 -19.36 10.96
N LEU A 253 18.71 -19.30 11.73
CA LEU A 253 18.14 -18.06 12.25
C LEU A 253 18.67 -17.81 13.67
N VAL A 254 19.18 -16.60 13.92
CA VAL A 254 19.70 -16.19 15.22
C VAL A 254 18.92 -14.97 15.74
N PRO A 255 18.91 -14.72 17.06
CA PRO A 255 18.26 -13.54 17.62
C PRO A 255 18.75 -12.23 16.98
N GLY A 256 17.81 -11.33 16.69
CA GLY A 256 18.10 -10.01 16.10
C GLY A 256 18.28 -9.97 14.58
N SER A 257 18.23 -11.13 13.89
CA SER A 257 18.29 -11.15 12.42
C SER A 257 17.11 -10.42 11.79
N ARG A 258 17.40 -9.60 10.77
CA ARG A 258 16.41 -8.96 9.88
C ARG A 258 16.63 -9.52 8.48
N ILE A 259 15.67 -10.28 7.97
CA ILE A 259 15.82 -11.04 6.71
C ILE A 259 14.72 -10.61 5.75
N GLY A 260 15.12 -10.09 4.59
CA GLY A 260 14.22 -9.86 3.46
C GLY A 260 14.22 -11.07 2.53
N LEU A 261 13.04 -11.59 2.21
CA LEU A 261 12.88 -12.66 1.21
C LEU A 261 12.57 -12.04 -0.15
N LEU A 262 13.52 -12.15 -1.07
CA LEU A 262 13.41 -11.63 -2.44
C LEU A 262 13.28 -12.77 -3.43
N GLY A 263 12.60 -12.50 -4.54
CA GLY A 263 12.43 -13.44 -5.64
C GLY A 263 11.13 -13.21 -6.38
N ARG A 264 11.02 -13.82 -7.57
CA ARG A 264 9.84 -13.69 -8.42
C ARG A 264 8.59 -14.25 -7.75
N ASN A 265 7.41 -13.81 -8.18
CA ASN A 265 6.17 -14.44 -7.74
C ASN A 265 6.12 -15.91 -8.21
N GLY A 266 5.76 -16.80 -7.29
CA GLY A 266 5.84 -18.25 -7.52
C GLY A 266 7.21 -18.89 -7.23
N ALA A 267 8.26 -18.13 -6.88
CA ALA A 267 9.58 -18.68 -6.54
C ALA A 267 9.64 -19.44 -5.19
N GLY A 268 8.49 -19.63 -4.51
CA GLY A 268 8.42 -20.37 -3.25
C GLY A 268 8.56 -19.52 -1.98
N LYS A 269 8.54 -18.18 -2.06
CA LYS A 269 8.60 -17.28 -0.88
C LYS A 269 7.57 -17.65 0.20
N SER A 270 6.30 -17.77 -0.19
CA SER A 270 5.21 -18.17 0.71
C SER A 270 5.37 -19.61 1.21
N THR A 271 5.92 -20.51 0.40
CA THR A 271 6.23 -21.89 0.80
C THR A 271 7.27 -21.91 1.92
N LEU A 272 8.35 -21.13 1.79
CA LEU A 272 9.37 -20.99 2.83
C LEU A 272 8.78 -20.40 4.12
N ILE A 273 7.96 -19.35 4.01
CA ILE A 273 7.33 -18.74 5.19
C ILE A 273 6.39 -19.72 5.91
N LYS A 274 5.57 -20.47 5.19
CA LYS A 274 4.69 -21.50 5.77
C LYS A 274 5.48 -22.63 6.44
N LEU A 275 6.59 -23.03 5.84
CA LEU A 275 7.53 -24.00 6.41
C LEU A 275 8.13 -23.49 7.73
N LEU A 276 8.56 -22.22 7.77
CA LEU A 276 9.08 -21.58 8.97
C LEU A 276 8.01 -21.36 10.06
N ALA A 277 6.77 -21.09 9.66
CA ALA A 277 5.62 -20.94 10.56
C ALA A 277 5.11 -22.30 11.10
N GLY A 278 5.57 -23.42 10.54
CA GLY A 278 5.10 -24.76 10.89
C GLY A 278 3.75 -25.13 10.27
N GLU A 279 3.21 -24.34 9.35
CA GLU A 279 1.97 -24.64 8.61
C GLU A 279 2.19 -25.65 7.48
N LEU A 280 3.44 -25.81 7.01
CA LEU A 280 3.83 -26.76 6.00
C LEU A 280 4.90 -27.70 6.56
N ALA A 281 4.65 -29.00 6.51
CA ALA A 281 5.65 -30.00 6.87
C ALA A 281 6.73 -30.12 5.78
N PRO A 282 8.00 -30.34 6.15
CA PRO A 282 9.04 -30.61 5.17
C PRO A 282 8.77 -31.96 4.47
N VAL A 283 9.08 -32.03 3.18
CA VAL A 283 9.06 -33.29 2.41
C VAL A 283 10.26 -34.16 2.80
N SER A 284 11.40 -33.51 3.06
CA SER A 284 12.64 -34.14 3.51
C SER A 284 13.49 -33.14 4.31
N GLY A 285 14.52 -33.64 4.99
CA GLY A 285 15.42 -32.85 5.83
C GLY A 285 14.89 -32.58 7.23
N GLU A 286 15.64 -31.81 8.00
CA GLU A 286 15.36 -31.56 9.42
C GLU A 286 15.20 -30.08 9.72
N ILE A 287 14.13 -29.75 10.46
CA ILE A 287 13.89 -28.41 11.01
C ILE A 287 13.98 -28.51 12.54
N GLY A 288 14.98 -27.86 13.12
CA GLY A 288 15.16 -27.74 14.56
C GLY A 288 14.77 -26.35 15.06
N LEU A 289 13.63 -26.25 15.74
CA LEU A 289 13.19 -25.05 16.47
C LEU A 289 13.66 -25.14 17.92
N ALA A 290 14.25 -24.06 18.45
CA ALA A 290 14.64 -24.04 19.85
C ALA A 290 13.42 -24.00 20.78
N LYS A 291 13.54 -24.68 21.93
CA LYS A 291 12.45 -24.81 22.90
C LYS A 291 12.06 -23.45 23.48
N GLY A 292 10.75 -23.22 23.63
CA GLY A 292 10.21 -22.00 24.23
C GLY A 292 10.04 -20.82 23.26
N ILE A 293 10.36 -20.98 21.98
CA ILE A 293 10.06 -19.96 20.97
C ILE A 293 8.56 -19.88 20.71
N LYS A 294 8.04 -18.65 20.72
CA LYS A 294 6.69 -18.32 20.26
C LYS A 294 6.79 -17.72 18.86
N LEU A 295 6.25 -18.39 17.86
CA LEU A 295 6.23 -17.92 16.47
C LEU A 295 4.99 -17.03 16.26
N GLY A 296 5.20 -15.82 15.76
CA GLY A 296 4.13 -14.96 15.26
C GLY A 296 4.16 -14.97 13.74
N TYR A 297 3.05 -15.34 13.11
CA TYR A 297 2.91 -15.34 11.66
C TYR A 297 1.72 -14.49 11.23
N PHE A 298 1.97 -13.51 10.36
CA PHE A 298 0.94 -12.68 9.73
C PHE A 298 0.91 -12.95 8.24
N ALA A 299 -0.24 -13.39 7.72
CA ALA A 299 -0.42 -13.71 6.30
C ALA A 299 -1.48 -12.81 5.68
N GLN A 300 -1.30 -12.48 4.40
CA GLN A 300 -2.18 -11.55 3.66
C GLN A 300 -3.65 -12.00 3.56
N HIS A 301 -3.93 -13.30 3.74
CA HIS A 301 -5.30 -13.85 3.75
C HIS A 301 -5.89 -14.01 5.17
N GLN A 302 -5.21 -13.56 6.23
CA GLN A 302 -5.70 -13.72 7.61
C GLN A 302 -6.95 -12.89 7.94
N LEU A 303 -7.35 -11.96 7.05
CA LEU A 303 -8.61 -11.20 7.16
C LEU A 303 -9.84 -12.12 7.28
N GLU A 304 -9.75 -13.37 6.80
CA GLU A 304 -10.80 -14.38 6.86
C GLU A 304 -10.93 -15.05 8.25
N TYR A 305 -9.94 -14.93 9.14
CA TYR A 305 -10.04 -15.45 10.52
C TYR A 305 -10.85 -14.52 11.44
N LEU A 306 -11.06 -13.27 11.03
CA LEU A 306 -11.92 -12.35 11.76
C LEU A 306 -13.38 -12.73 11.53
N ARG A 307 -14.05 -13.12 12.62
CA ARG A 307 -15.50 -13.35 12.64
C ARG A 307 -16.20 -12.01 12.51
N ALA A 308 -16.87 -11.84 11.38
CA ALA A 308 -17.49 -10.59 10.95
C ALA A 308 -18.57 -10.08 11.92
N ASP A 309 -19.23 -10.99 12.65
CA ASP A 309 -20.25 -10.74 13.65
C ASP A 309 -19.69 -10.36 15.03
N GLU A 310 -18.37 -10.37 15.20
CA GLU A 310 -17.73 -10.06 16.46
C GLU A 310 -16.90 -8.78 16.38
N SER A 311 -16.75 -8.12 17.52
CA SER A 311 -15.92 -6.93 17.69
C SER A 311 -14.47 -7.28 18.04
N PRO A 312 -13.50 -6.37 17.81
CA PRO A 312 -12.09 -6.61 18.14
C PRO A 312 -11.85 -7.05 19.59
N ILE A 313 -12.61 -6.48 20.53
CA ILE A 313 -12.47 -6.84 21.94
C ILE A 313 -12.95 -8.26 22.24
N GLN A 314 -14.01 -8.72 21.56
CA GLN A 314 -14.51 -10.09 21.69
C GLN A 314 -13.51 -11.11 21.14
N HIS A 315 -12.86 -10.78 20.02
CA HIS A 315 -11.76 -11.57 19.45
C HIS A 315 -10.61 -11.71 20.44
N LEU A 316 -10.13 -10.59 21.01
CA LEU A 316 -9.03 -10.63 21.97
C LEU A 316 -9.41 -11.32 23.28
N ALA A 317 -10.64 -11.11 23.77
CA ALA A 317 -11.11 -11.77 24.99
C ALA A 317 -11.18 -13.30 24.82
N ARG A 318 -11.47 -13.80 23.61
CA ARG A 318 -11.39 -15.24 23.32
C ARG A 318 -9.96 -15.77 23.35
N LEU A 319 -9.02 -15.01 22.80
CA LEU A 319 -7.61 -15.40 22.74
C LEU A 319 -6.93 -15.30 24.11
N ALA A 320 -7.37 -14.35 24.95
CA ALA A 320 -6.82 -14.08 26.26
C ALA A 320 -7.93 -13.96 27.33
N PRO A 321 -8.63 -15.05 27.66
CA PRO A 321 -9.79 -15.02 28.56
C PRO A 321 -9.44 -14.68 30.01
N GLN A 322 -8.15 -14.74 30.38
CA GLN A 322 -7.66 -14.40 31.71
C GLN A 322 -7.21 -12.94 31.83
N GLU A 323 -7.18 -12.19 30.74
CA GLU A 323 -6.78 -10.79 30.74
C GLU A 323 -7.96 -9.86 31.03
N LEU A 324 -7.71 -8.78 31.76
CA LEU A 324 -8.72 -7.77 32.08
C LEU A 324 -9.15 -7.02 30.81
N GLU A 325 -10.45 -6.76 30.67
CA GLU A 325 -11.01 -6.04 29.51
C GLU A 325 -10.30 -4.70 29.26
N GLN A 326 -10.01 -3.93 30.31
CA GLN A 326 -9.28 -2.66 30.19
C GLN A 326 -7.91 -2.83 29.51
N LYS A 327 -7.18 -3.90 29.84
CA LYS A 327 -5.87 -4.18 29.23
C LYS A 327 -5.98 -4.58 27.76
N LEU A 328 -7.09 -5.22 27.37
CA LEU A 328 -7.42 -5.51 25.97
C LEU A 328 -7.79 -4.21 25.22
N ARG A 329 -8.54 -3.31 25.85
CA ARG A 329 -8.85 -1.97 25.31
C ARG A 329 -7.60 -1.13 25.10
N ASP A 330 -6.70 -1.12 26.09
CA ASP A 330 -5.43 -0.38 26.00
C ASP A 330 -4.55 -0.94 24.86
N TYR A 331 -4.53 -2.27 24.69
CA TYR A 331 -3.84 -2.92 23.58
C TYR A 331 -4.44 -2.50 22.23
N LEU A 332 -5.77 -2.58 22.08
CA LEU A 332 -6.49 -2.14 20.87
C LEU A 332 -6.30 -0.64 20.59
N GLY A 333 -6.25 0.19 21.63
CA GLY A 333 -5.92 1.61 21.54
C GLY A 333 -4.54 1.85 20.95
N GLY A 334 -3.56 0.99 21.26
CA GLY A 334 -2.23 0.97 20.64
C GLY A 334 -2.22 0.67 19.13
N PHE A 335 -3.30 0.10 18.59
CA PHE A 335 -3.52 -0.12 17.15
C PHE A 335 -4.51 0.89 16.53
N GLY A 336 -4.96 1.89 17.30
CA GLY A 336 -5.80 2.98 16.82
C GLY A 336 -7.30 2.68 16.89
N PHE A 337 -7.69 1.62 17.59
CA PHE A 337 -9.09 1.36 17.93
C PHE A 337 -9.44 2.09 19.22
N GLN A 338 -10.19 3.18 19.12
CA GLN A 338 -10.63 3.98 20.26
C GLN A 338 -12.16 4.14 20.27
N GLY A 339 -12.73 4.35 21.46
CA GLY A 339 -14.16 4.55 21.64
C GLY A 339 -15.00 3.37 21.12
N ASP A 340 -16.05 3.67 20.37
CA ASP A 340 -17.03 2.70 19.89
C ASP A 340 -16.46 1.70 18.89
N LYS A 341 -15.36 2.03 18.21
CA LYS A 341 -14.69 1.11 17.27
C LYS A 341 -14.18 -0.16 17.94
N VAL A 342 -13.93 -0.13 19.25
CA VAL A 342 -13.50 -1.33 20.00
C VAL A 342 -14.63 -2.37 20.11
N THR A 343 -15.88 -1.88 20.09
CA THR A 343 -17.11 -2.67 20.28
C THR A 343 -17.91 -2.88 19.01
N GLU A 344 -17.55 -2.22 17.90
CA GLU A 344 -18.21 -2.37 16.62
C GLU A 344 -17.87 -3.71 15.94
N GLU A 345 -18.84 -4.27 15.22
CA GLU A 345 -18.67 -5.50 14.44
C GLU A 345 -17.63 -5.34 13.34
N THR A 346 -16.69 -6.27 13.26
CA THR A 346 -15.62 -6.25 12.26
C THR A 346 -16.13 -6.34 10.81
N ARG A 347 -17.39 -6.75 10.56
CA ARG A 347 -18.01 -6.69 9.21
C ARG A 347 -17.91 -5.32 8.58
N ARG A 348 -18.04 -4.25 9.38
CA ARG A 348 -18.08 -2.85 8.91
C ARG A 348 -16.70 -2.26 8.65
N PHE A 349 -15.66 -2.95 9.06
CA PHE A 349 -14.29 -2.45 8.97
C PHE A 349 -13.75 -2.55 7.55
N SER A 350 -12.99 -1.53 7.17
CA SER A 350 -12.15 -1.53 5.98
C SER A 350 -11.07 -2.62 6.06
N GLY A 351 -10.47 -2.98 4.92
CA GLY A 351 -9.37 -3.96 4.89
C GLY A 351 -8.18 -3.55 5.75
N GLY A 352 -7.85 -2.26 5.79
CA GLY A 352 -6.77 -1.73 6.63
C GLY A 352 -7.11 -1.65 8.13
N GLU A 353 -8.39 -1.57 8.50
CA GLU A 353 -8.81 -1.76 9.89
C GLU A 353 -8.72 -3.23 10.29
N LYS A 354 -9.20 -4.16 9.47
CA LYS A 354 -9.10 -5.59 9.73
C LYS A 354 -7.65 -6.13 9.77
N ALA A 355 -6.73 -5.47 9.07
CA ALA A 355 -5.31 -5.83 9.08
C ALA A 355 -4.58 -5.37 10.36
N ARG A 356 -5.13 -4.37 11.06
CA ARG A 356 -4.66 -3.89 12.36
C ARG A 356 -5.26 -4.73 13.48
#